data_AF-A0A9D3UMA1-F1
#
_entry.id   AF-A0A9D3UMA1-F1
#
_cell.length_a   1.000
_cell.length_b   1.000
_cell.length_c   1.000
_cell.angle_alpha   90.00
_cell.angle_beta   90.00
_cell.angle_gamma   90.00
#
_symmetry.space_group_name_H-M   'P 1'
#
loop_
_entity.id
_entity.type
_entity.pdbx_description
1 polymer ?
#
loop_
_entity_poly.entity_id
_entity_poly.type
_entity_poly.pdbx_seq_one_letter_code
_entity_poly.pdbx_strand_id
1 'polypeptide(L)'
;MRLAMKEGLLRGAKASRRGPAISHLLFTDDCILFGEASSRGAMVLKGILNEYEKCSGQCVNFNKSIIFFSSNTSEEKKEKVSAILGVRSSTNLERYLGFPNVAGRPKKESFQHLKEKGYTRIEGWSTRLLSQDGKEVFIKSVL
;
A
#
# COMPACT_ATOMS: atom_id res chain seq x y z
N MET A 1 16.46 -1.35 5.96
CA MET A 1 15.97 -0.21 5.13
C MET A 1 16.69 1.10 5.40
N ARG A 2 16.58 1.73 6.59
CA ARG A 2 17.22 3.05 6.86
C ARG A 2 18.74 3.05 6.71
N LEU A 3 19.41 1.98 7.17
CA LEU A 3 20.86 1.81 6.98
C LEU A 3 21.25 1.79 5.50
N ALA A 4 20.59 0.94 4.70
CA ALA A 4 20.79 0.89 3.25
C ALA A 4 20.54 2.22 2.53
N MET A 5 19.65 3.08 3.05
CA MET A 5 19.51 4.45 2.53
C MET A 5 20.71 5.35 2.90
N LYS A 6 21.18 5.26 4.16
CA LYS A 6 22.33 6.05 4.64
C LYS A 6 23.61 5.69 3.89
N GLU A 7 23.76 4.43 3.51
CA GLU A 7 24.88 3.90 2.73
C GLU A 7 24.74 4.12 1.20
N GLY A 8 23.63 4.71 0.74
CA GLY A 8 23.39 4.97 -0.69
C GLY A 8 23.08 3.72 -1.51
N LEU A 9 22.87 2.56 -0.88
CA LEU A 9 22.51 1.30 -1.52
C LEU A 9 21.07 1.31 -2.04
N LEU A 10 20.18 2.05 -1.35
CA LEU A 10 18.76 2.15 -1.67
C LEU A 10 18.30 3.62 -1.71
N ARG A 11 17.62 4.03 -2.78
CA ARG A 11 17.00 5.34 -2.90
C ARG A 11 15.51 5.26 -2.61
N GLY A 12 15.05 5.99 -1.61
CA GLY A 12 13.64 6.11 -1.26
C GLY A 12 12.88 7.11 -2.14
N ALA A 13 11.57 7.16 -2.00
CA ALA A 13 10.69 8.10 -2.69
C ALA A 13 10.63 9.44 -1.92
N LYS A 14 10.50 10.56 -2.65
CA LYS A 14 10.31 11.89 -2.06
C LYS A 14 8.97 12.47 -2.51
N ALA A 15 8.19 12.96 -1.55
CA ALA A 15 6.92 13.65 -1.84
C ALA A 15 7.12 15.08 -2.37
N SER A 16 8.28 15.69 -2.12
CA SER A 16 8.63 17.02 -2.63
C SER A 16 10.14 17.17 -2.83
N ARG A 17 10.58 18.16 -3.63
CA ARG A 17 12.01 18.38 -3.95
C ARG A 17 12.88 18.53 -2.69
N ARG A 18 12.37 19.22 -1.67
CA ARG A 18 13.03 19.45 -0.37
C ARG A 18 12.53 18.51 0.74
N GLY A 19 11.64 17.59 0.42
CA GLY A 19 11.06 16.67 1.39
C GLY A 19 12.01 15.52 1.76
N PRO A 20 11.75 14.87 2.91
CA PRO A 20 12.52 13.69 3.30
C PRO A 20 12.30 12.55 2.30
N ALA A 21 13.33 11.71 2.15
CA ALA A 21 13.21 10.47 1.40
C ALA A 21 12.60 9.39 2.30
N ILE A 22 11.53 8.76 1.83
CA ILE A 22 10.78 7.71 2.51
C ILE A 22 11.16 6.38 1.85
N SER A 23 11.59 5.40 2.64
CA SER A 23 11.84 4.02 2.15
C SER A 23 10.74 3.03 2.50
N HIS A 24 9.93 3.31 3.51
CA HIS A 24 8.89 2.38 3.94
C HIS A 24 7.77 3.11 4.71
N LEU A 25 6.57 2.56 4.62
CA LEU A 25 5.42 2.83 5.49
C LEU A 25 4.98 1.49 6.08
N LEU A 26 4.72 1.47 7.38
CA LEU A 26 4.37 0.26 8.12
C LEU A 26 3.05 0.52 8.84
N PHE A 27 2.10 -0.40 8.72
CA PHE A 27 0.87 -0.37 9.48
C PHE A 27 0.42 -1.82 9.76
N THR A 28 0.36 -2.19 11.03
CA THR A 28 0.03 -3.56 11.46
C THR A 28 0.85 -4.62 10.69
N ASP A 29 0.18 -5.44 9.90
CA ASP A 29 0.67 -6.53 9.05
C ASP A 29 0.95 -6.08 7.60
N ASP A 30 0.53 -4.87 7.22
CA ASP A 30 0.74 -4.32 5.90
C ASP A 30 1.96 -3.38 5.85
N CYS A 31 2.77 -3.51 4.81
CA CYS A 31 3.88 -2.60 4.55
C CYS A 31 3.92 -2.14 3.09
N ILE A 32 4.31 -0.88 2.90
CA ILE A 32 4.70 -0.35 1.59
C ILE A 32 6.18 -0.05 1.64
N LEU A 33 6.93 -0.60 0.69
CA LEU A 33 8.36 -0.38 0.55
C LEU A 33 8.63 0.45 -0.71
N PHE A 34 9.48 1.46 -0.59
CA PHE A 34 9.87 2.34 -1.69
C PHE A 34 11.33 2.11 -2.06
N GLY A 35 11.61 2.01 -3.34
CA GLY A 35 12.94 1.82 -3.89
C GLY A 35 13.05 2.31 -5.33
N GLU A 36 14.27 2.47 -5.81
CA GLU A 36 14.54 2.73 -7.22
C GLU A 36 14.27 1.47 -8.05
N ALA A 37 13.63 1.65 -9.22
CA ALA A 37 13.39 0.59 -10.20
C ALA A 37 14.69 0.20 -10.94
N SER A 38 15.63 -0.38 -10.21
CA SER A 38 16.90 -0.87 -10.70
C SER A 38 17.18 -2.29 -10.18
N SER A 39 17.92 -3.08 -10.95
CA SER A 39 18.32 -4.44 -10.54
C SER A 39 19.09 -4.42 -9.22
N ARG A 40 19.98 -3.43 -9.03
CA ARG A 40 20.72 -3.25 -7.78
C ARG A 40 19.79 -2.97 -6.60
N GLY A 41 18.85 -2.03 -6.76
CA GLY A 41 17.88 -1.71 -5.72
C GLY A 41 17.00 -2.91 -5.34
N ALA A 42 16.56 -3.67 -6.34
CA ALA A 42 15.76 -4.89 -6.14
C ALA A 42 16.55 -5.98 -5.39
N MET A 43 17.82 -6.21 -5.72
CA MET A 43 18.67 -7.17 -5.01
C MET A 43 18.90 -6.76 -3.55
N VAL A 44 19.19 -5.48 -3.30
CA VAL A 44 19.34 -4.95 -1.94
C VAL A 44 18.04 -5.13 -1.14
N LEU A 45 16.89 -4.80 -1.74
CA LEU A 45 15.59 -4.97 -1.10
C LEU A 45 15.31 -6.43 -0.76
N LYS A 46 15.57 -7.35 -1.70
CA LYS A 46 15.42 -8.79 -1.47
C LYS A 46 16.33 -9.29 -0.33
N GLY A 47 17.57 -8.83 -0.28
CA GLY A 47 18.49 -9.14 0.81
C GLY A 47 17.96 -8.67 2.16
N ILE A 48 17.39 -7.46 2.23
CA ILE A 48 16.78 -6.93 3.44
C ILE A 48 15.57 -7.76 3.87
N LEU A 49 14.72 -8.17 2.94
CA LEU A 49 13.56 -9.03 3.25
C LEU A 49 14.02 -10.40 3.77
N ASN A 50 14.99 -11.04 3.13
CA ASN A 50 15.53 -12.32 3.58
C ASN A 50 16.15 -12.22 4.98
N GLU A 51 16.87 -11.13 5.28
CA GLU A 51 17.42 -10.91 6.61
C GLU A 51 16.32 -10.70 7.65
N TYR A 52 15.29 -9.94 7.30
CA TYR A 52 14.11 -9.76 8.14
C TYR A 52 13.43 -11.09 8.46
N GLU A 53 13.22 -11.97 7.46
CA GLU A 53 12.61 -13.28 7.67
C GLU A 53 13.43 -14.16 8.63
N LYS A 54 14.76 -14.17 8.45
CA LYS A 54 15.68 -14.91 9.34
C LYS A 54 15.67 -14.40 10.77
N CYS A 55 15.68 -13.09 10.97
CA CYS A 55 15.75 -12.49 12.30
C CYS A 55 14.40 -12.52 13.04
N SER A 56 13.30 -12.31 12.32
CA SER A 56 11.96 -12.20 12.92
C SER A 56 11.22 -13.54 13.01
N GLY A 57 11.60 -14.53 12.19
CA GLY A 57 10.85 -15.77 11.99
C GLY A 57 9.54 -15.58 11.21
N GLN A 58 9.25 -14.37 10.73
CA GLN A 58 8.09 -14.09 9.87
C GLN A 58 8.44 -14.36 8.41
N CYS A 59 7.44 -14.75 7.60
CA CYS A 59 7.63 -14.95 6.16
C CYS A 59 6.85 -13.89 5.37
N VAL A 60 7.49 -13.31 4.36
CA VAL A 60 6.85 -12.40 3.42
C VAL A 60 5.93 -13.21 2.50
N ASN A 61 4.66 -12.83 2.42
CA ASN A 61 3.73 -13.46 1.50
C ASN A 61 3.86 -12.84 0.10
N PHE A 62 4.84 -13.32 -0.69
CA PHE A 62 5.07 -12.84 -2.06
C PHE A 62 3.88 -13.00 -3.01
N ASN A 63 2.94 -13.91 -2.70
CA ASN A 63 1.71 -14.08 -3.48
C ASN A 63 0.69 -12.97 -3.24
N LYS A 64 0.67 -12.39 -2.04
CA LYS A 64 -0.18 -11.24 -1.68
C LYS A 64 0.51 -9.90 -1.95
N SER A 65 1.84 -9.89 -2.00
CA SER A 65 2.61 -8.71 -2.36
C SER A 65 2.38 -8.33 -3.82
N ILE A 66 2.42 -7.02 -4.10
CA ILE A 66 2.38 -6.47 -5.45
C ILE A 66 3.48 -5.41 -5.62
N ILE A 67 4.03 -5.30 -6.82
CA ILE A 67 4.95 -4.21 -7.17
C ILE A 67 4.22 -3.23 -8.07
N PHE A 68 4.43 -1.94 -7.79
CA PHE A 68 3.97 -0.84 -8.63
C PHE A 68 5.16 -0.03 -9.14
N PHE A 69 5.12 0.31 -10.42
CA PHE A 69 6.17 1.07 -11.08
C PHE A 69 5.67 2.45 -11.47
N SER A 70 6.58 3.42 -11.47
CA SER A 70 6.27 4.74 -12.03
C SER A 70 6.07 4.64 -13.55
N SER A 71 5.27 5.55 -14.11
CA SER A 71 5.03 5.65 -15.56
C SER A 71 6.31 5.76 -16.38
N ASN A 72 7.39 6.26 -15.78
CA ASN A 72 8.67 6.52 -16.43
C ASN A 72 9.62 5.31 -16.39
N THR A 73 9.15 4.16 -15.91
CA THR A 73 9.95 2.92 -15.85
C THR A 73 9.76 2.13 -17.15
N SER A 74 10.85 1.78 -17.84
CA SER A 74 10.80 0.94 -19.04
C SER A 74 10.36 -0.49 -18.72
N GLU A 75 9.70 -1.16 -19.66
CA GLU A 75 9.16 -2.51 -19.44
C GLU A 75 10.25 -3.53 -19.09
N GLU A 76 11.40 -3.45 -19.77
CA GLU A 76 12.59 -4.25 -19.48
C GLU A 76 13.03 -4.13 -18.00
N LYS A 77 12.98 -2.92 -17.42
CA LYS A 77 13.32 -2.71 -16.00
C LYS A 77 12.25 -3.29 -15.09
N LYS A 78 10.97 -3.17 -15.45
CA LYS A 78 9.86 -3.74 -14.66
C LYS A 78 9.97 -5.26 -14.59
N GLU A 79 10.21 -5.92 -15.72
CA GLU A 79 10.39 -7.37 -15.79
C GLU A 79 11.58 -7.83 -14.95
N LYS A 80 12.75 -7.16 -15.10
CA LYS A 80 13.95 -7.47 -14.31
C LYS A 80 13.70 -7.34 -12.81
N VAL A 81 13.10 -6.23 -12.36
CA VAL A 81 12.84 -6.00 -10.94
C VAL A 81 11.82 -6.99 -10.39
N SER A 82 10.76 -7.27 -11.15
CA SER A 82 9.71 -8.23 -10.75
C SER A 82 10.26 -9.65 -10.65
N ALA A 83 11.11 -10.06 -11.59
CA ALA A 83 11.78 -11.36 -11.56
C ALA A 83 12.74 -11.49 -10.37
N ILE A 84 13.52 -10.44 -10.06
CA ILE A 84 14.42 -10.44 -8.91
C ILE A 84 13.62 -10.59 -7.62
N LEU A 85 12.57 -9.79 -7.42
CA LEU A 85 11.77 -9.79 -6.19
C LEU A 85 10.82 -10.99 -6.09
N GLY A 86 10.47 -11.62 -7.20
CA GLY A 86 9.52 -12.74 -7.24
C GLY A 86 8.08 -12.31 -6.99
N VAL A 87 7.73 -11.07 -7.35
CA VAL A 87 6.41 -10.48 -7.09
C VAL A 87 5.77 -10.04 -8.39
N ARG A 88 4.44 -10.15 -8.47
CA ARG A 88 3.68 -9.72 -9.65
C ARG A 88 3.66 -8.19 -9.74
N SER A 89 3.86 -7.66 -10.94
CA SER A 89 3.64 -6.25 -11.24
C SER A 89 2.16 -5.98 -11.46
N SER A 90 1.63 -4.93 -10.85
CA SER A 90 0.27 -4.45 -11.12
C SER A 90 0.31 -3.00 -11.61
N THR A 91 -0.56 -2.68 -12.55
CA THR A 91 -0.81 -1.30 -13.02
C THR A 91 -1.80 -0.56 -12.13
N ASN A 92 -2.51 -1.28 -11.25
CA ASN A 92 -3.39 -0.72 -10.24
C ASN A 92 -2.76 -0.96 -8.88
N LEU A 93 -2.42 0.12 -8.17
CA LEU A 93 -2.03 0.01 -6.77
C LEU A 93 -3.30 -0.38 -5.99
N GLU A 94 -3.45 -1.68 -5.75
CA GLU A 94 -4.52 -2.20 -4.91
C GLU A 94 -4.46 -1.55 -3.53
N ARG A 95 -5.59 -1.63 -2.83
CA ARG A 95 -5.90 -0.81 -1.66
C ARG A 95 -4.83 -0.97 -0.56
N TYR A 96 -4.34 0.15 -0.02
CA TYR A 96 -3.62 0.17 1.25
C TYR A 96 -4.55 0.80 2.29
N LEU A 97 -4.73 0.14 3.43
CA LEU A 97 -5.69 0.55 4.47
C LEU A 97 -7.15 0.69 3.97
N GLY A 98 -7.52 -0.04 2.92
CA GLY A 98 -8.87 0.00 2.36
C GLY A 98 -9.18 1.21 1.46
N PHE A 99 -8.18 2.04 1.14
CA PHE A 99 -8.31 3.15 0.19
C PHE A 99 -7.67 2.79 -1.16
N PRO A 100 -8.32 3.09 -2.31
CA PRO A 100 -7.67 2.95 -3.60
C PRO A 100 -6.48 3.91 -3.65
N ASN A 101 -5.26 3.37 -3.79
CA ASN A 101 -4.04 4.17 -3.72
C ASN A 101 -3.77 4.98 -4.99
N VAL A 102 -4.49 4.72 -6.08
CA VAL A 102 -4.34 5.47 -7.33
C VAL A 102 -5.35 6.62 -7.34
N ALA A 103 -4.95 7.77 -6.80
CA ALA A 103 -5.61 9.02 -7.10
C ALA A 103 -4.62 9.91 -7.85
N GLY A 104 -4.86 10.10 -9.15
CA GLY A 104 -4.45 11.33 -9.82
C GLY A 104 -5.23 12.51 -9.25
N ARG A 105 -5.90 13.32 -10.07
CA ARG A 105 -6.96 14.19 -9.53
C ARG A 105 -7.97 13.31 -8.78
N PRO A 106 -8.30 13.60 -7.51
CA PRO A 106 -9.32 12.84 -6.80
C PRO A 106 -10.63 12.97 -7.57
N LYS A 107 -11.02 11.90 -8.27
CA LYS A 107 -12.35 11.80 -8.86
C LYS A 107 -13.29 11.29 -7.78
N LYS A 108 -14.53 11.76 -7.81
CA LYS A 108 -15.64 11.30 -6.95
C LYS A 108 -15.71 9.76 -6.86
N GLU A 109 -15.31 9.09 -7.93
CA GLU A 109 -15.18 7.63 -8.07
C GLU A 109 -14.24 6.97 -7.06
N SER A 110 -13.11 7.59 -6.69
CA SER A 110 -12.15 7.03 -5.72
C SER A 110 -12.73 6.89 -4.31
N PHE A 111 -13.75 7.69 -3.98
CA PHE A 111 -14.46 7.64 -2.69
C PHE A 111 -15.78 6.86 -2.76
N GLN A 112 -16.15 6.37 -3.95
CA GLN A 112 -17.40 5.64 -4.15
C GLN A 112 -17.45 4.38 -3.27
N HIS A 113 -16.33 3.68 -3.11
CA HIS A 113 -16.22 2.52 -2.20
C HIS A 113 -16.47 2.89 -0.72
N LEU A 114 -16.04 4.07 -0.28
CA LEU A 114 -16.30 4.54 1.09
C LEU A 114 -17.80 4.84 1.26
N LYS A 115 -18.40 5.43 0.22
CA LYS A 115 -19.84 5.71 0.17
C LYS A 115 -20.65 4.41 0.19
N GLU A 116 -20.26 3.42 -0.61
CA GLU A 116 -20.87 2.09 -0.66
C GLU A 116 -20.75 1.37 0.69
N LYS A 117 -19.57 1.38 1.32
CA LYS A 117 -19.40 0.85 2.71
C LYS A 117 -20.34 1.54 3.71
N GLY A 118 -20.52 2.85 3.58
CA GLY A 118 -21.48 3.61 4.38
C GLY A 118 -22.92 3.14 4.14
N TYR A 119 -23.32 3.00 2.88
CA TYR A 119 -24.66 2.51 2.51
C TYR A 119 -24.91 1.07 2.97
N THR A 120 -23.96 0.15 2.79
CA THR A 120 -24.10 -1.24 3.25
C THR A 120 -24.27 -1.30 4.77
N ARG A 121 -23.58 -0.41 5.53
CA ARG A 121 -23.82 -0.29 6.97
C ARG A 121 -25.23 0.22 7.26
N ILE A 122 -25.70 1.25 6.55
CA ILE A 122 -27.05 1.81 6.75
C ILE A 122 -28.13 0.77 6.42
N GLU A 123 -27.99 0.03 5.32
CA GLU A 123 -28.94 -1.00 4.88
C GLU A 123 -28.93 -2.24 5.79
N GLY A 124 -27.75 -2.66 6.25
CA GLY A 124 -27.62 -3.70 7.26
C GLY A 124 -28.22 -3.33 8.64
N TRP A 125 -28.54 -2.05 8.85
CA TRP A 125 -29.19 -1.55 10.06
C TRP A 125 -30.66 -1.15 9.87
N SER A 126 -31.08 -0.75 8.66
CA SER A 126 -32.51 -0.53 8.35
C SER A 126 -33.33 -1.83 8.51
N THR A 127 -32.65 -2.97 8.37
CA THR A 127 -33.16 -4.33 8.62
C THR A 127 -33.22 -4.72 10.10
N ARG A 128 -32.62 -3.93 11.01
CA ARG A 128 -32.75 -4.12 12.47
C ARG A 128 -33.94 -3.31 12.99
N LEU A 129 -34.81 -3.94 13.76
CA LEU A 129 -35.96 -3.31 14.44
C LEU A 129 -35.48 -2.41 15.60
N LEU A 130 -34.84 -1.29 15.27
CA LEU A 130 -34.49 -0.24 16.23
C LEU A 130 -35.64 0.73 16.44
N SER A 131 -35.80 1.19 17.68
CA SER A 131 -36.66 2.34 18.01
C SER A 131 -36.14 3.62 17.35
N GLN A 132 -37.00 4.64 17.25
CA GLN A 132 -36.65 5.94 16.67
C GLN A 132 -35.44 6.59 17.38
N ASP A 133 -35.42 6.57 18.71
CA ASP A 133 -34.32 7.11 19.51
C ASP A 133 -33.04 6.28 19.34
N GLY A 134 -33.17 4.96 19.19
CA GLY A 134 -32.04 4.08 18.89
C GLY A 134 -31.41 4.39 17.53
N LYS A 135 -32.20 4.79 16.54
CA LYS A 135 -31.71 5.25 15.24
C LYS A 135 -30.99 6.60 15.34
N GLU A 136 -31.49 7.54 16.15
CA GLU A 136 -30.87 8.85 16.35
C GLU A 136 -29.49 8.74 17.03
N VAL A 137 -29.41 8.00 18.14
CA VAL A 137 -28.14 7.79 18.87
C VAL A 137 -27.11 7.10 17.98
N PHE A 138 -27.55 6.15 17.16
CA PHE A 138 -26.67 5.44 16.23
C PHE A 138 -26.12 6.36 15.14
N ILE A 139 -26.97 7.18 14.50
CA ILE A 139 -26.52 8.17 13.52
C ILE A 139 -25.47 9.08 14.15
N LYS A 140 -25.71 9.60 15.37
CA LYS A 140 -24.78 10.52 16.04
C LYS A 140 -23.46 9.90 16.49
N SER A 141 -23.40 8.58 16.69
CA SER A 141 -22.21 7.89 17.23
C SER A 141 -21.35 7.22 16.16
N VAL A 142 -21.92 6.89 15.00
CA VAL A 142 -21.24 6.07 13.98
C VAL A 142 -21.11 6.78 12.63
N LEU A 143 -22.04 7.68 12.27
CA LEU A 143 -22.04 8.43 11.01
C LEU A 143 -21.57 9.88 11.24
#